data_AF-A0A836IL58-F1
#
_entry.id   AF-A0A836IL58-F1
#
_cell.length_a   1.000
_cell.length_b   1.000
_cell.length_c   1.000
_cell.angle_alpha   90.00
_cell.angle_beta   90.00
_cell.angle_gamma   90.00
#
_symmetry.space_group_name_H-M   'P 1'
#
loop_
_entity.id
_entity.type
_entity.pdbx_description
1 polymer ?
#
loop_
_entity_poly.entity_id
_entity_poly.type
_entity_poly.pdbx_seq_one_letter_code
_entity_poly.pdbx_strand_id
1 'polypeptide(L)'
;MSAESASGNTKMPPTAPPNGGSYGLLYDGTRFHVPDTMSVIDALLKPKSWRSPSTLIWIAAWLAVGMTGVLYYINWLSVWFFCAQFAFWRLAYNIGIGSILHYQSQYGSFLKVYRHIVSHYPVSRRLLEASIVFADNTEYKLASFPDEFNAWMLFRQVENVILANDLVSYCVLSVVCWEQMRLSSLLDVSCVFFGCASIAFALWSKYDAHRVVGDFAWYWGDFFFLLDKSLTFDGIFQMFPHPMYTVGYAFMYGVPLMAKSYTLFYMSVLGHLSQLAFLVFVENPHIDRTYNVVSSPTPEEQRRAAVLYGDGSNAYLERNELVVLMHFNIFRASDLLLALTIIYLLATLVLPLPAWIYAVHVIFWRLFHNGFLGYLLKRESSEKWFSRHYTSPRSAFDNWKRIYNASVTITNLSYCLCAYKYSTWTMPLFGGGEARIFVGMVGTLLVGINAYVSWSVYQAIGDYGYFYGDFFIEDVPSKLNYSGIYRYLNNPDSSLGMSAYYGIALLSGSPVVLVVAVVSHAAAKVFEAVVEEPHMRKRYGDQVREAGGMQMEFIRRMKASRAEYEKKMRAIKGKLDGRRKG
;
A
#
# COMPACT_ATOMS: atom_id res chain seq x y z
N MET A 1 52.49 -15.87 38.01
CA MET A 1 52.39 -14.44 37.69
C MET A 1 51.19 -14.26 36.81
N SER A 2 50.30 -13.38 37.24
CA SER A 2 48.86 -13.38 36.99
C SER A 2 48.47 -12.98 35.57
N ALA A 3 47.37 -13.58 35.11
CA ALA A 3 46.59 -13.17 33.95
C ALA A 3 45.72 -11.95 34.32
N GLU A 4 45.74 -10.91 33.49
CA GLU A 4 44.80 -9.78 33.54
C GLU A 4 43.76 -9.93 32.43
N SER A 5 42.50 -10.05 32.85
CA SER A 5 41.30 -10.00 32.03
C SER A 5 40.88 -8.54 31.79
N ALA A 6 40.90 -8.09 30.54
CA ALA A 6 40.30 -6.81 30.15
C ALA A 6 38.81 -7.02 29.78
N SER A 7 37.91 -6.59 30.65
CA SER A 7 36.46 -6.59 30.45
C SER A 7 36.05 -5.50 29.45
N GLY A 8 35.67 -5.91 28.23
CA GLY A 8 35.02 -5.04 27.25
C GLY A 8 33.57 -4.78 27.61
N ASN A 9 33.27 -3.53 27.90
CA ASN A 9 32.00 -2.98 28.35
C ASN A 9 30.88 -3.19 27.30
N THR A 10 30.08 -4.26 27.44
CA THR A 10 28.84 -4.44 26.67
C THR A 10 27.76 -3.59 27.33
N LYS A 11 27.47 -2.41 26.77
CA LYS A 11 26.30 -1.61 27.16
C LYS A 11 25.04 -2.43 26.87
N MET A 12 24.40 -2.94 27.92
CA MET A 12 23.05 -3.46 27.85
C MET A 12 22.12 -2.36 27.31
N PRO A 13 21.10 -2.70 26.48
CA PRO A 13 20.07 -1.75 26.14
C PRO A 13 19.35 -1.27 27.41
N PRO A 14 19.01 0.02 27.53
CA PRO A 14 18.36 0.54 28.73
C PRO A 14 17.01 -0.17 28.92
N THR A 15 16.86 -0.80 30.09
CA THR A 15 15.60 -1.36 30.58
C THR A 15 14.52 -0.27 30.58
N ALA A 16 13.37 -0.56 29.97
CA ALA A 16 12.22 0.33 29.96
C ALA A 16 11.82 0.73 31.40
N PRO A 17 11.62 2.03 31.70
CA PRO A 17 11.28 2.48 33.04
C PRO A 17 9.84 2.13 33.45
N PRO A 18 9.52 2.12 34.77
CA PRO A 18 8.34 1.46 35.33
C PRO A 18 7.02 2.25 35.25
N ASN A 19 7.02 3.43 34.63
CA ASN A 19 5.83 4.27 34.47
C ASN A 19 5.47 4.33 32.99
N GLY A 20 4.25 3.91 32.63
CA GLY A 20 3.75 3.82 31.25
C GLY A 20 3.56 5.18 30.53
N GLY A 21 4.40 6.17 30.79
CA GLY A 21 4.44 7.44 30.06
C GLY A 21 5.22 7.31 28.74
N SER A 22 4.76 8.02 27.71
CA SER A 22 5.45 8.07 26.42
C SER A 22 6.57 9.11 26.45
N TYR A 23 7.77 8.74 26.00
CA TYR A 23 8.92 9.65 25.94
C TYR A 23 9.27 10.00 24.50
N GLY A 24 9.48 11.30 24.24
CA GLY A 24 9.99 11.81 22.98
C GLY A 24 11.50 11.92 23.00
N LEU A 25 12.14 11.71 21.86
CA LEU A 25 13.57 11.81 21.60
C LEU A 25 13.81 12.87 20.52
N LEU A 26 14.55 13.91 20.88
CA LEU A 26 14.99 14.96 19.95
C LEU A 26 16.23 14.50 19.17
N TYR A 27 16.55 15.21 18.08
CA TYR A 27 17.72 14.91 17.22
C TYR A 27 19.07 15.03 17.95
N ASP A 28 19.13 15.83 19.01
CA ASP A 28 20.31 15.96 19.88
C ASP A 28 20.41 14.84 20.93
N GLY A 29 19.45 13.92 20.96
CA GLY A 29 19.34 12.82 21.92
C GLY A 29 18.63 13.19 23.23
N THR A 30 18.15 14.43 23.38
CA THR A 30 17.41 14.86 24.57
C THR A 30 16.07 14.12 24.66
N ARG A 31 15.77 13.59 25.86
CA ARG A 31 14.50 12.91 26.15
C ARG A 31 13.56 13.82 26.94
N PHE A 32 12.28 13.83 26.56
CA PHE A 32 11.24 14.58 27.27
C PHE A 32 9.94 13.77 27.38
N HIS A 33 9.11 14.09 28.37
CA HIS A 33 7.82 13.43 28.54
C HIS A 33 6.79 13.99 27.55
N VAL A 34 6.11 13.11 26.82
CA VAL A 34 5.08 13.45 25.85
C VAL A 34 3.71 13.20 26.49
N PRO A 35 2.92 14.26 26.75
CA PRO A 35 1.59 14.11 27.34
C PRO A 35 0.59 13.53 26.34
N ASP A 36 -0.43 12.84 26.84
CA ASP A 36 -1.51 12.32 26.02
C ASP A 36 -2.34 13.46 25.43
N THR A 37 -2.34 13.54 24.11
CA THR A 37 -3.12 14.52 23.39
C THR A 37 -4.58 14.11 23.33
N MET A 38 -5.46 15.10 23.21
CA MET A 38 -6.87 14.83 22.98
C MET A 38 -7.08 14.38 21.53
N SER A 39 -7.84 13.29 21.36
CA SER A 39 -8.26 12.79 20.05
C SER A 39 -9.31 13.71 19.40
N VAL A 40 -9.49 13.60 18.07
CA VAL A 40 -10.53 14.35 17.33
C VAL A 40 -11.92 14.09 17.91
N ILE A 41 -12.21 12.83 18.25
CA ILE A 41 -13.51 12.42 18.78
C ILE A 41 -13.73 13.03 20.16
N ASP A 42 -12.71 12.97 21.03
CA ASP A 42 -12.78 13.59 22.35
C ASP A 42 -12.94 15.11 22.28
N ALA A 43 -12.27 15.76 21.31
CA ALA A 43 -12.38 17.20 21.07
C ALA A 43 -13.77 17.63 20.57
N LEU A 44 -14.58 16.73 20.02
CA LEU A 44 -15.98 17.03 19.67
C LEU A 44 -16.92 16.76 20.84
N LEU A 45 -16.65 15.75 21.66
CA LEU A 45 -17.57 15.30 22.71
C LEU A 45 -17.36 15.99 24.06
N LYS A 46 -16.14 16.48 24.37
CA LYS A 46 -15.82 17.03 25.69
C LYS A 46 -16.07 18.55 25.75
N PRO A 47 -16.94 19.07 26.64
CA PRO A 47 -17.26 20.49 26.71
C PRO A 47 -16.07 21.44 26.93
N LYS A 48 -15.00 20.98 27.62
CA LYS A 48 -13.81 21.80 27.88
C LYS A 48 -13.05 22.16 26.59
N SER A 49 -13.08 21.27 25.60
CA SER A 49 -12.44 21.50 24.30
C SER A 49 -13.13 22.61 23.50
N TRP A 50 -14.44 22.82 23.67
CA TRP A 50 -15.19 23.86 22.95
C TRP A 50 -14.86 25.29 23.41
N ARG A 51 -14.01 25.43 24.43
CA ARG A 51 -13.42 26.71 24.84
C ARG A 51 -12.12 27.04 24.10
N SER A 52 -11.51 26.05 23.43
CA SER A 52 -10.29 26.26 22.65
C SER A 52 -10.60 27.05 21.37
N PRO A 53 -9.88 28.16 21.08
CA PRO A 53 -10.06 28.91 19.84
C PRO A 53 -9.88 28.05 18.59
N SER A 54 -8.90 27.15 18.55
CA SER A 54 -8.73 26.24 17.42
C SER A 54 -9.91 25.29 17.25
N THR A 55 -10.49 24.83 18.37
CA THR A 55 -11.69 23.98 18.37
C THR A 55 -12.95 24.74 17.91
N LEU A 56 -12.97 26.06 18.02
CA LEU A 56 -14.06 26.86 17.43
C LEU A 56 -13.80 27.15 15.94
N ILE A 57 -12.55 27.42 15.57
CA ILE A 57 -12.16 27.71 14.17
C ILE A 57 -12.44 26.53 13.26
N TRP A 58 -12.01 25.32 13.62
CA TRP A 58 -12.27 24.15 12.77
C TRP A 58 -13.77 23.81 12.69
N ILE A 59 -14.57 23.95 13.76
CA ILE A 59 -16.03 23.77 13.71
C ILE A 59 -16.69 24.83 12.83
N ALA A 60 -16.27 26.10 12.94
CA ALA A 60 -16.80 27.17 12.11
C ALA A 60 -16.47 26.96 10.63
N ALA A 61 -15.23 26.57 10.31
CA ALA A 61 -14.83 26.22 8.95
C ALA A 61 -15.63 25.03 8.42
N TRP A 62 -15.79 23.99 9.26
CA TRP A 62 -16.58 22.81 8.97
C TRP A 62 -18.03 23.15 8.61
N LEU A 63 -18.68 23.98 9.44
CA LEU A 63 -20.04 24.47 9.19
C LEU A 63 -20.10 25.32 7.92
N ALA A 64 -19.13 26.21 7.69
CA ALA A 64 -19.11 27.05 6.49
C ALA A 64 -19.03 26.21 5.21
N VAL A 65 -18.17 25.18 5.17
CA VAL A 65 -18.08 24.24 4.05
C VAL A 65 -19.35 23.40 3.93
N GLY A 66 -19.92 22.93 5.04
CA GLY A 66 -21.18 22.18 5.03
C GLY A 66 -22.36 22.99 4.45
N MET A 67 -22.44 24.27 4.82
CA MET A 67 -23.52 25.17 4.42
C MET A 67 -23.50 25.54 2.93
N THR A 68 -22.38 25.33 2.22
CA THR A 68 -22.37 25.53 0.75
C THR A 68 -23.34 24.60 0.05
N GLY A 69 -23.67 23.44 0.64
CA GLY A 69 -24.69 22.52 0.11
C GLY A 69 -26.07 23.16 -0.02
N VAL A 70 -26.45 24.10 0.86
CA VAL A 70 -27.72 24.83 0.75
C VAL A 70 -27.77 25.66 -0.54
N LEU A 71 -26.62 26.22 -0.95
CA LEU A 71 -26.49 27.03 -2.17
C LEU A 71 -26.74 26.21 -3.44
N TYR A 72 -26.55 24.89 -3.40
CA TYR A 72 -26.95 23.99 -4.48
C TYR A 72 -28.48 23.91 -4.60
N TYR A 73 -29.17 23.66 -3.49
CA TYR A 73 -30.63 23.45 -3.49
C TYR A 73 -31.43 24.72 -3.82
N ILE A 74 -30.86 25.91 -3.61
CA ILE A 74 -31.44 27.18 -4.08
C ILE A 74 -30.99 27.56 -5.50
N ASN A 75 -30.34 26.65 -6.23
CA ASN A 75 -29.84 26.80 -7.61
C ASN A 75 -28.83 27.94 -7.81
N TRP A 76 -28.06 28.32 -6.79
CA TRP A 76 -27.01 29.33 -6.92
C TRP A 76 -25.67 28.75 -7.38
N LEU A 77 -25.38 27.50 -7.00
CA LEU A 77 -24.14 26.82 -7.35
C LEU A 77 -24.42 25.52 -8.10
N SER A 78 -23.58 25.21 -9.09
CA SER A 78 -23.66 23.96 -9.85
C SER A 78 -22.77 22.86 -9.23
N VAL A 79 -22.95 21.61 -9.67
CA VAL A 79 -22.15 20.46 -9.21
C VAL A 79 -20.64 20.71 -9.36
N TRP A 80 -20.22 21.43 -10.41
CA TRP A 80 -18.81 21.74 -10.67
C TRP A 80 -18.15 22.55 -9.56
N PHE A 81 -18.89 23.45 -8.90
CA PHE A 81 -18.38 24.16 -7.74
C PHE A 81 -18.00 23.18 -6.62
N PHE A 82 -18.84 22.17 -6.36
CA PHE A 82 -18.58 21.19 -5.30
C PHE A 82 -17.44 20.24 -5.67
N CYS A 83 -17.27 19.92 -6.95
CA CYS A 83 -16.06 19.22 -7.43
C CYS A 83 -14.80 20.05 -7.15
N ALA A 84 -14.83 21.35 -7.47
CA ALA A 84 -13.71 22.26 -7.20
C ALA A 84 -13.46 22.46 -5.70
N GLN A 85 -14.52 22.56 -4.89
CA GLN A 85 -14.43 22.68 -3.44
C GLN A 85 -13.79 21.44 -2.82
N PHE A 86 -14.20 20.24 -3.22
CA PHE A 86 -13.54 19.01 -2.77
C PHE A 86 -12.10 18.92 -3.27
N ALA A 87 -11.84 19.24 -4.53
CA ALA A 87 -10.48 19.24 -5.09
C ALA A 87 -9.55 20.20 -4.32
N PHE A 88 -10.03 21.39 -3.96
CA PHE A 88 -9.27 22.36 -3.18
C PHE A 88 -8.82 21.77 -1.84
N TRP A 89 -9.74 21.22 -1.05
CA TRP A 89 -9.40 20.66 0.26
C TRP A 89 -8.57 19.38 0.15
N ARG A 90 -8.81 18.57 -0.89
CA ARG A 90 -7.99 17.40 -1.20
C ARG A 90 -6.54 17.77 -1.50
N LEU A 91 -6.33 18.82 -2.31
CA LEU A 91 -4.99 19.33 -2.62
C LEU A 91 -4.35 20.01 -1.41
N ALA A 92 -5.13 20.73 -0.59
CA ALA A 92 -4.63 21.29 0.67
C ALA A 92 -4.17 20.19 1.64
N TYR A 93 -4.88 19.06 1.70
CA TYR A 93 -4.45 17.90 2.44
C TYR A 93 -3.20 17.28 1.81
N ASN A 94 -3.27 16.77 0.59
CA ASN A 94 -2.18 15.96 0.07
C ASN A 94 -0.95 16.75 -0.37
N ILE A 95 -1.13 17.89 -1.04
CA ILE A 95 -0.01 18.73 -1.49
C ILE A 95 0.37 19.75 -0.42
N GLY A 96 -0.61 20.40 0.21
CA GLY A 96 -0.37 21.43 1.23
C GLY A 96 0.34 20.85 2.47
N ILE A 97 -0.30 19.91 3.17
CA ILE A 97 0.33 19.23 4.31
C ILE A 97 1.56 18.45 3.87
N GLY A 98 1.50 17.77 2.72
CA GLY A 98 2.65 17.06 2.15
C GLY A 98 3.88 17.93 1.96
N SER A 99 3.72 19.16 1.46
CA SER A 99 4.83 20.12 1.31
C SER A 99 5.36 20.56 2.66
N ILE A 100 4.48 20.89 3.62
CA ILE A 100 4.88 21.28 4.98
C ILE A 100 5.74 20.19 5.60
N LEU A 101 5.27 18.94 5.56
CA LEU A 101 5.96 17.78 6.11
C LEU A 101 7.27 17.49 5.38
N HIS A 102 7.28 17.53 4.04
CA HIS A 102 8.47 17.28 3.24
C HIS A 102 9.61 18.26 3.61
N TYR A 103 9.32 19.56 3.63
CA TYR A 103 10.32 20.58 3.99
C TYR A 103 10.66 20.57 5.48
N GLN A 104 9.72 20.23 6.36
CA GLN A 104 10.00 20.05 7.78
C GLN A 104 10.98 18.89 8.01
N SER A 105 10.76 17.74 7.40
CA SER A 105 11.61 16.57 7.58
C SER A 105 13.03 16.75 7.01
N GLN A 106 13.21 17.56 5.97
CA GLN A 106 14.53 17.77 5.35
C GLN A 106 15.29 18.96 5.93
N TYR A 107 14.58 20.05 6.26
CA TYR A 107 15.22 21.34 6.55
C TYR A 107 14.76 21.99 7.86
N GLY A 108 13.85 21.35 8.60
CA GLY A 108 13.23 21.92 9.81
C GLY A 108 12.46 23.21 9.52
N SER A 109 11.89 23.35 8.31
CA SER A 109 11.30 24.62 7.85
C SER A 109 10.10 25.06 8.69
N PHE A 110 9.20 24.14 9.06
CA PHE A 110 8.02 24.48 9.86
C PHE A 110 8.43 24.88 11.28
N LEU A 111 9.43 24.21 11.86
CA LEU A 111 10.02 24.59 13.15
C LEU A 111 10.59 26.02 13.13
N LYS A 112 11.27 26.41 12.05
CA LYS A 112 11.76 27.79 11.86
C LYS A 112 10.62 28.81 11.79
N VAL A 113 9.56 28.49 11.04
CA VAL A 113 8.35 29.33 10.96
C VAL A 113 7.70 29.48 12.33
N TYR A 114 7.53 28.38 13.06
CA TYR A 114 7.02 28.39 14.43
C TYR A 114 7.85 29.30 15.35
N ARG A 115 9.17 29.14 15.37
CA ARG A 115 10.08 29.97 16.19
C ARG A 115 9.96 31.45 15.84
N HIS A 116 9.86 31.77 14.55
CA HIS A 116 9.66 33.15 14.10
C HIS A 116 8.33 33.73 14.58
N ILE A 117 7.23 32.98 14.42
CA ILE A 117 5.89 33.44 14.82
C ILE A 117 5.81 33.67 16.33
N VAL A 118 6.29 32.72 17.13
CA VAL A 118 6.18 32.80 18.60
C VAL A 118 7.09 33.88 19.20
N SER A 119 8.25 34.13 18.60
CA SER A 119 9.18 35.18 19.08
C SER A 119 8.71 36.60 18.75
N HIS A 120 8.07 36.79 17.59
CA HIS A 120 7.69 38.13 17.11
C HIS A 120 6.24 38.51 17.47
N TYR A 121 5.34 37.53 17.63
CA TYR A 121 3.91 37.80 17.80
C TYR A 121 3.38 37.22 19.12
N PRO A 122 3.30 38.02 20.20
CA PRO A 122 2.83 37.55 21.50
C PRO A 122 1.36 37.11 21.51
N VAL A 123 0.55 37.63 20.58
CA VAL A 123 -0.84 37.22 20.38
C VAL A 123 -0.90 35.77 19.88
N SER A 124 -0.08 35.41 18.90
CA SER A 124 0.00 34.05 18.36
C SER A 124 0.41 33.04 19.42
N ARG A 125 1.34 33.42 20.31
CA ARG A 125 1.71 32.61 21.48
C ARG A 125 0.51 32.34 22.39
N ARG A 126 -0.20 33.39 22.82
CA ARG A 126 -1.39 33.24 23.69
C ARG A 126 -2.49 32.42 23.02
N LEU A 127 -2.68 32.62 21.72
CA LEU A 127 -3.67 31.87 20.95
C LEU A 127 -3.31 30.39 20.88
N LEU A 128 -2.03 30.05 20.69
CA LEU A 128 -1.55 28.67 20.71
C LEU A 128 -1.74 28.02 22.09
N GLU A 129 -1.37 28.72 23.18
CA GLU A 129 -1.58 28.25 24.56
C GLU A 129 -3.06 27.98 24.85
N ALA A 130 -3.95 28.88 24.42
CA ALA A 130 -5.39 28.72 24.60
C ALA A 130 -6.01 27.63 23.70
N SER A 131 -5.34 27.28 22.59
CA SER A 131 -5.87 26.35 21.58
C SER A 131 -5.66 24.89 21.93
N ILE A 132 -4.67 24.56 22.76
CA ILE A 132 -4.29 23.16 23.04
C ILE A 132 -4.85 22.73 24.39
N VAL A 133 -5.59 21.62 24.36
CA VAL A 133 -6.13 20.96 25.56
C VAL A 133 -5.70 19.50 25.54
N PHE A 134 -5.04 19.07 26.62
CA PHE A 134 -4.60 17.67 26.78
C PHE A 134 -5.75 16.77 27.24
N ALA A 135 -5.58 15.45 27.07
CA ALA A 135 -6.62 14.46 27.39
C ALA A 135 -7.02 14.45 28.87
N ASP A 136 -6.07 14.74 29.75
CA ASP A 136 -6.21 14.87 31.21
C ASP A 136 -6.72 16.26 31.64
N ASN A 137 -7.07 17.13 30.67
CA ASN A 137 -7.49 18.51 30.87
C ASN A 137 -6.43 19.43 31.48
N THR A 138 -5.15 19.07 31.45
CA THR A 138 -4.06 19.98 31.88
C THR A 138 -3.89 21.15 30.91
N GLU A 139 -3.44 22.29 31.45
CA GLU A 139 -3.17 23.49 30.66
C GLU A 139 -1.83 23.35 29.93
N TYR A 140 -1.85 23.64 28.63
CA TYR A 140 -0.64 23.67 27.82
C TYR A 140 0.08 25.02 27.96
N LYS A 141 1.38 24.96 28.28
CA LYS A 141 2.26 26.13 28.33
C LYS A 141 3.51 25.87 27.49
N LEU A 142 3.85 26.80 26.59
CA LEU A 142 5.00 26.62 25.69
C LEU A 142 6.31 26.40 26.43
N ALA A 143 6.49 27.09 27.57
CA ALA A 143 7.73 27.02 28.35
C ALA A 143 8.00 25.64 28.98
N SER A 144 7.00 24.77 29.01
CA SER A 144 7.10 23.43 29.61
C SER A 144 7.56 22.35 28.64
N PHE A 145 7.66 22.66 27.35
CA PHE A 145 7.94 21.68 26.28
C PHE A 145 8.98 22.19 25.28
N PRO A 146 9.71 21.30 24.62
CA PRO A 146 10.67 21.69 23.58
C PRO A 146 9.95 22.29 22.35
N ASP A 147 10.68 23.10 21.58
CA ASP A 147 10.14 23.78 20.41
C ASP A 147 9.62 22.80 19.35
N GLU A 148 10.23 21.63 19.21
CA GLU A 148 9.82 20.58 18.28
C GLU A 148 8.41 20.06 18.61
N PHE A 149 8.12 19.84 19.90
CA PHE A 149 6.79 19.46 20.38
C PHE A 149 5.78 20.59 20.18
N ASN A 150 6.17 21.82 20.52
CA ASN A 150 5.30 22.99 20.38
C ASN A 150 4.96 23.29 18.91
N ALA A 151 5.93 23.11 18.01
CA ALA A 151 5.73 23.20 16.56
C ALA A 151 4.78 22.11 16.06
N TRP A 152 4.96 20.87 16.53
CA TRP A 152 4.03 19.79 16.22
C TRP A 152 2.59 20.09 16.71
N MET A 153 2.44 20.68 17.90
CA MET A 153 1.11 21.07 18.39
C MET A 153 0.42 22.14 17.54
N LEU A 154 1.19 23.13 17.04
CA LEU A 154 0.67 24.11 16.09
C LEU A 154 0.28 23.44 14.77
N PHE A 155 1.14 22.56 14.25
CA PHE A 155 0.89 21.80 13.04
C PHE A 155 -0.42 21.00 13.13
N ARG A 156 -0.66 20.28 14.24
CA ARG A 156 -1.93 19.57 14.48
C ARG A 156 -3.18 20.46 14.36
N GLN A 157 -3.10 21.74 14.73
CA GLN A 157 -4.24 22.65 14.57
C GLN A 157 -4.52 22.94 13.09
N VAL A 158 -3.47 23.10 12.29
CA VAL A 158 -3.58 23.26 10.83
C VAL A 158 -4.20 22.01 10.21
N GLU A 159 -3.75 20.82 10.63
CA GLU A 159 -4.25 19.55 10.13
C GLU A 159 -5.72 19.34 10.47
N ASN A 160 -6.14 19.62 11.71
CA ASN A 160 -7.54 19.50 12.12
C ASN A 160 -8.48 20.32 11.24
N VAL A 161 -8.08 21.52 10.82
CA VAL A 161 -8.88 22.34 9.90
C VAL A 161 -8.91 21.70 8.51
N ILE A 162 -7.75 21.33 7.95
CA ILE A 162 -7.67 20.82 6.58
C ILE A 162 -8.38 19.47 6.43
N LEU A 163 -8.09 18.49 7.31
CA LEU A 163 -8.65 17.14 7.24
C LEU A 163 -10.17 17.14 7.47
N ALA A 164 -10.67 17.96 8.39
CA ALA A 164 -12.11 18.06 8.63
C ALA A 164 -12.84 18.63 7.41
N ASN A 165 -12.31 19.69 6.80
CA ASN A 165 -12.93 20.29 5.63
C ASN A 165 -12.80 19.43 4.36
N ASP A 166 -11.72 18.66 4.22
CA ASP A 166 -11.58 17.66 3.17
C ASP A 166 -12.67 16.57 3.26
N LEU A 167 -12.87 15.99 4.44
CA LEU A 167 -13.94 14.99 4.62
C LEU A 167 -15.32 15.58 4.33
N VAL A 168 -15.53 16.84 4.68
CA VAL A 168 -16.88 17.41 4.69
C VAL A 168 -17.25 17.98 3.33
N SER A 169 -16.29 18.56 2.62
CA SER A 169 -16.46 18.86 1.20
C SER A 169 -16.76 17.59 0.39
N TYR A 170 -16.17 16.44 0.74
CA TYR A 170 -16.54 15.16 0.14
C TYR A 170 -17.98 14.74 0.48
N CYS A 171 -18.41 14.88 1.74
CA CYS A 171 -19.79 14.60 2.15
C CYS A 171 -20.81 15.50 1.42
N VAL A 172 -20.53 16.81 1.32
CA VAL A 172 -21.39 17.75 0.58
C VAL A 172 -21.46 17.38 -0.90
N LEU A 173 -20.32 17.11 -1.53
CA LEU A 173 -20.28 16.64 -2.92
C LEU A 173 -21.08 15.33 -3.09
N SER A 174 -21.00 14.43 -2.11
CA SER A 174 -21.74 13.16 -2.14
C SER A 174 -23.26 13.37 -2.11
N VAL A 175 -23.73 14.31 -1.28
CA VAL A 175 -25.16 14.69 -1.21
C VAL A 175 -25.61 15.37 -2.51
N VAL A 176 -24.79 16.29 -3.05
CA VAL A 176 -25.09 17.00 -4.30
C VAL A 176 -25.15 16.06 -5.50
N CYS A 177 -24.31 15.04 -5.54
CA CYS A 177 -24.28 14.04 -6.61
C CYS A 177 -25.27 12.89 -6.43
N TRP A 178 -26.13 12.92 -5.40
CA TRP A 178 -26.98 11.79 -5.04
C TRP A 178 -28.17 11.62 -5.99
N GLU A 179 -28.24 10.49 -6.69
CA GLU A 179 -29.39 10.18 -7.54
C GLU A 179 -30.59 9.68 -6.70
N GLN A 180 -31.81 9.97 -7.15
CA GLN A 180 -33.03 9.51 -6.48
C GLN A 180 -33.10 7.97 -6.42
N MET A 181 -33.29 7.45 -5.21
CA MET A 181 -33.36 6.01 -4.94
C MET A 181 -34.79 5.48 -5.00
N ARG A 182 -34.94 4.26 -5.52
CA ARG A 182 -36.19 3.49 -5.54
C ARG A 182 -35.97 2.20 -4.74
N LEU A 183 -36.45 2.17 -3.49
CA LEU A 183 -36.27 1.03 -2.57
C LEU A 183 -36.93 -0.28 -3.05
N SER A 184 -37.78 -0.24 -4.07
CA SER A 184 -38.31 -1.44 -4.73
C SER A 184 -37.33 -2.10 -5.71
N SER A 185 -36.27 -1.39 -6.12
CA SER A 185 -35.24 -1.91 -7.02
C SER A 185 -34.20 -2.71 -6.24
N LEU A 186 -34.03 -3.98 -6.62
CA LEU A 186 -32.97 -4.84 -6.07
C LEU A 186 -31.58 -4.23 -6.28
N LEU A 187 -31.37 -3.52 -7.39
CA LEU A 187 -30.11 -2.83 -7.67
C LEU A 187 -29.85 -1.72 -6.64
N ASP A 188 -30.84 -0.86 -6.38
CA ASP A 188 -30.69 0.24 -5.42
C ASP A 188 -30.45 -0.29 -4.00
N VAL A 189 -31.18 -1.34 -3.60
CA VAL A 189 -30.97 -2.02 -2.32
C VAL A 189 -29.55 -2.60 -2.22
N SER A 190 -29.05 -3.20 -3.31
CA SER A 190 -27.69 -3.76 -3.36
C SER A 190 -26.63 -2.66 -3.27
N CYS A 191 -26.79 -1.55 -4.00
CA CYS A 191 -25.87 -0.41 -3.95
C CYS A 191 -25.79 0.18 -2.54
N VAL A 192 -26.94 0.35 -1.88
CA VAL A 192 -27.01 0.82 -0.48
C VAL A 192 -26.32 -0.17 0.46
N PHE A 193 -26.61 -1.48 0.34
CA PHE A 193 -26.00 -2.51 1.17
C PHE A 193 -24.47 -2.51 1.04
N PHE A 194 -23.95 -2.58 -0.18
CA PHE A 194 -22.50 -2.61 -0.41
C PHE A 194 -21.84 -1.29 0.00
N GLY A 195 -22.48 -0.14 -0.26
CA GLY A 195 -21.96 1.15 0.17
C GLY A 195 -21.89 1.30 1.68
N CYS A 196 -22.95 0.92 2.40
CA CYS A 196 -22.96 0.89 3.87
C CYS A 196 -21.89 -0.07 4.41
N ALA A 197 -21.75 -1.25 3.81
CA ALA A 197 -20.70 -2.21 4.18
C ALA A 197 -19.29 -1.62 3.99
N SER A 198 -19.04 -0.92 2.88
CA SER A 198 -17.77 -0.22 2.62
C SER A 198 -17.49 0.90 3.62
N ILE A 199 -18.51 1.68 4.01
CA ILE A 199 -18.37 2.72 5.04
C ILE A 199 -18.03 2.08 6.40
N ALA A 200 -18.80 1.06 6.81
CA ALA A 200 -18.56 0.36 8.08
C ALA A 200 -17.16 -0.26 8.12
N PHE A 201 -16.71 -0.88 7.02
CA PHE A 201 -15.38 -1.43 6.88
C PHE A 201 -14.28 -0.37 6.94
N ALA A 202 -14.47 0.79 6.29
CA ALA A 202 -13.53 1.90 6.35
C ALA A 202 -13.41 2.48 7.77
N LEU A 203 -14.54 2.69 8.45
CA LEU A 203 -14.57 3.17 9.84
C LEU A 203 -13.88 2.20 10.78
N TRP A 204 -14.18 0.90 10.68
CA TRP A 204 -13.50 -0.14 11.44
C TRP A 204 -11.99 -0.14 11.16
N SER A 205 -11.58 -0.06 9.89
CA SER A 205 -10.16 -0.04 9.50
C SER A 205 -9.42 1.17 10.09
N LYS A 206 -10.03 2.37 10.02
CA LYS A 206 -9.46 3.58 10.61
C LYS A 206 -9.38 3.53 12.13
N TYR A 207 -10.43 3.02 12.79
CA TYR A 207 -10.44 2.84 14.24
C TYR A 207 -9.36 1.86 14.71
N ASP A 208 -9.27 0.68 14.09
CA ASP A 208 -8.26 -0.33 14.46
C ASP A 208 -6.84 0.17 14.15
N ALA A 209 -6.65 0.93 13.06
CA ALA A 209 -5.36 1.54 12.76
C ALA A 209 -4.98 2.59 13.82
N HIS A 210 -5.89 3.51 14.16
CA HIS A 210 -5.68 4.54 15.17
C HIS A 210 -5.35 3.94 16.56
N ARG A 211 -6.01 2.84 16.95
CA ARG A 211 -5.72 2.11 18.19
C ARG A 211 -4.25 1.64 18.26
N VAL A 212 -3.67 1.22 17.13
CA VAL A 212 -2.32 0.67 17.06
C VAL A 212 -1.27 1.78 17.03
N VAL A 213 -1.44 2.78 16.17
CA VAL A 213 -0.44 3.84 15.95
C VAL A 213 -0.53 4.97 16.98
N GLY A 214 -1.72 5.26 17.51
CA GLY A 214 -2.00 6.37 18.41
C GLY A 214 -1.94 7.75 17.75
N ASP A 215 -2.31 8.78 18.50
CA ASP A 215 -2.38 10.17 18.03
C ASP A 215 -1.05 10.67 17.45
N PHE A 216 0.07 10.31 18.06
CA PHE A 216 1.39 10.77 17.64
C PHE A 216 1.67 10.47 16.16
N ALA A 217 1.51 9.21 15.75
CA ALA A 217 1.72 8.81 14.36
C ALA A 217 0.52 9.17 13.45
N TRP A 218 -0.70 9.27 13.99
CA TRP A 218 -1.86 9.74 13.22
C TRP A 218 -1.70 11.18 12.71
N TYR A 219 -0.94 12.01 13.44
CA TYR A 219 -0.63 13.40 13.13
C TYR A 219 0.85 13.60 12.71
N TRP A 220 1.48 12.57 12.12
CA TRP A 220 2.84 12.64 11.56
C TRP A 220 3.89 13.26 12.51
N GLY A 221 3.81 12.95 13.81
CA GLY A 221 4.68 13.53 14.82
C GLY A 221 6.16 13.18 14.66
N ASP A 222 6.45 12.06 13.99
CA ASP A 222 7.79 11.59 13.62
C ASP A 222 8.54 12.54 12.67
N PHE A 223 7.84 13.44 11.99
CA PHE A 223 8.44 14.54 11.23
C PHE A 223 9.06 15.64 12.12
N PHE A 224 8.74 15.66 13.41
CA PHE A 224 9.21 16.67 14.36
C PHE A 224 10.19 16.10 15.39
N PHE A 225 9.87 14.95 15.99
CA PHE A 225 10.70 14.27 16.98
C PHE A 225 10.35 12.77 16.98
N LEU A 226 11.21 11.90 17.53
CA LEU A 226 10.92 10.46 17.59
C LEU A 226 10.22 10.10 18.89
N LEU A 227 9.34 9.10 18.86
CA LEU A 227 8.76 8.52 20.07
C LEU A 227 9.53 7.25 20.46
N ASP A 228 9.95 7.13 21.72
CA ASP A 228 10.62 5.93 22.26
C ASP A 228 9.59 4.81 22.51
N LYS A 229 9.02 4.30 21.42
CA LYS A 229 8.01 3.24 21.41
C LYS A 229 8.34 2.23 20.33
N SER A 230 8.31 0.95 20.66
CA SER A 230 8.45 -0.11 19.67
C SER A 230 7.20 -0.18 18.78
N LEU A 231 7.41 -0.19 17.47
CA LEU A 231 6.35 -0.44 16.49
C LEU A 231 5.82 -1.86 16.70
N THR A 232 4.60 -1.98 17.21
CA THR A 232 3.90 -3.26 17.32
C THR A 232 2.92 -3.38 16.17
N PHE A 233 3.18 -4.33 15.27
CA PHE A 233 2.28 -4.60 14.16
C PHE A 233 1.14 -5.53 14.61
N ASP A 234 0.06 -4.93 15.13
CA ASP A 234 -1.16 -5.62 15.58
C ASP A 234 -2.36 -5.29 14.67
N GLY A 235 -3.37 -6.16 14.70
CA GLY A 235 -4.68 -5.94 14.08
C GLY A 235 -4.62 -5.70 12.57
N ILE A 236 -5.25 -4.62 12.12
CA ILE A 236 -5.35 -4.24 10.71
C ILE A 236 -3.99 -4.14 9.98
N PHE A 237 -2.90 -3.80 10.68
CA PHE A 237 -1.54 -3.74 10.11
C PHE A 237 -0.92 -5.11 9.81
N GLN A 238 -1.55 -6.21 10.23
CA GLN A 238 -1.17 -7.56 9.79
C GLN A 238 -1.82 -7.93 8.45
N MET A 239 -2.95 -7.30 8.12
CA MET A 239 -3.70 -7.55 6.89
C MET A 239 -3.29 -6.61 5.75
N PHE A 240 -2.98 -5.36 6.06
CA PHE A 240 -2.70 -4.33 5.06
C PHE A 240 -1.45 -3.52 5.44
N PRO A 241 -0.64 -3.10 4.44
CA PRO A 241 0.57 -2.31 4.69
C PRO A 241 0.30 -0.93 5.25
N HIS A 242 -0.60 -0.19 4.61
CA HIS A 242 -0.96 1.17 4.98
C HIS A 242 -2.47 1.28 5.12
N PRO A 243 -3.08 0.67 6.16
CA PRO A 243 -4.52 0.55 6.28
C PRO A 243 -5.24 1.89 6.29
N MET A 244 -4.62 2.95 6.83
CA MET A 244 -5.16 4.31 6.82
C MET A 244 -5.28 4.90 5.40
N TYR A 245 -4.35 4.53 4.51
CA TYR A 245 -4.20 5.05 3.15
C TYR A 245 -4.78 4.13 2.08
N THR A 246 -5.19 2.91 2.45
CA THR A 246 -5.71 1.88 1.52
C THR A 246 -7.14 1.50 1.87
N VAL A 247 -7.34 0.48 2.71
CA VAL A 247 -8.67 -0.01 3.10
C VAL A 247 -9.49 0.99 3.89
N GLY A 248 -8.85 1.93 4.59
CA GLY A 248 -9.51 3.06 5.24
C GLY A 248 -10.19 4.02 4.27
N TYR A 249 -9.91 3.93 2.96
CA TYR A 249 -10.56 4.67 1.89
C TYR A 249 -11.66 3.88 1.18
N ALA A 250 -12.03 2.68 1.65
CA ALA A 250 -13.10 1.89 1.01
C ALA A 250 -14.43 2.64 0.88
N PHE A 251 -14.75 3.56 1.80
CA PHE A 251 -15.94 4.40 1.71
C PHE A 251 -15.98 5.26 0.44
N MET A 252 -14.82 5.66 -0.10
CA MET A 252 -14.73 6.43 -1.34
C MET A 252 -15.15 5.65 -2.58
N TYR A 253 -15.32 4.33 -2.47
CA TYR A 253 -15.87 3.50 -3.55
C TYR A 253 -17.31 3.09 -3.27
N GLY A 254 -17.67 2.93 -1.99
CA GLY A 254 -19.03 2.64 -1.56
C GLY A 254 -19.99 3.81 -1.74
N VAL A 255 -19.59 5.04 -1.39
CA VAL A 255 -20.46 6.21 -1.46
C VAL A 255 -20.86 6.57 -2.91
N PRO A 256 -19.95 6.59 -3.91
CA PRO A 256 -20.35 6.75 -5.31
C PRO A 256 -21.29 5.66 -5.81
N LEU A 257 -21.13 4.43 -5.35
CA LEU A 257 -22.01 3.32 -5.68
C LEU A 257 -23.43 3.57 -5.14
N MET A 258 -23.57 4.05 -3.90
CA MET A 258 -24.87 4.43 -3.33
C MET A 258 -25.50 5.62 -4.06
N ALA A 259 -24.69 6.64 -4.36
CA ALA A 259 -25.13 7.83 -5.07
C ALA A 259 -25.42 7.57 -6.56
N LYS A 260 -25.02 6.40 -7.10
CA LYS A 260 -25.09 6.03 -8.53
C LYS A 260 -24.48 7.10 -9.45
N SER A 261 -23.37 7.72 -9.02
CA SER A 261 -22.79 8.88 -9.70
C SER A 261 -21.38 8.62 -10.20
N TYR A 262 -21.20 8.70 -11.53
CA TYR A 262 -19.88 8.64 -12.17
C TYR A 262 -19.00 9.81 -11.78
N THR A 263 -19.54 11.03 -11.70
CA THR A 263 -18.81 12.22 -11.24
C THR A 263 -18.22 12.00 -9.85
N LEU A 264 -19.05 11.53 -8.91
CA LEU A 264 -18.59 11.25 -7.55
C LEU A 264 -17.55 10.12 -7.54
N PHE A 265 -17.71 9.09 -8.36
CA PHE A 265 -16.74 8.01 -8.50
C PHE A 265 -15.37 8.52 -8.98
N TYR A 266 -15.33 9.34 -10.04
CA TYR A 266 -14.07 9.88 -10.55
C TYR A 266 -13.39 10.80 -9.53
N MET A 267 -14.15 11.68 -8.87
CA MET A 267 -13.61 12.54 -7.81
C MET A 267 -13.04 11.70 -6.65
N SER A 268 -13.71 10.60 -6.30
CA SER A 268 -13.28 9.68 -5.25
C SER A 268 -11.99 8.94 -5.61
N VAL A 269 -11.89 8.45 -6.86
CA VAL A 269 -10.66 7.81 -7.37
C VAL A 269 -9.51 8.80 -7.34
N LEU A 270 -9.71 10.03 -7.84
CA LEU A 270 -8.68 11.06 -7.81
C LEU A 270 -8.26 11.41 -6.38
N GLY A 271 -9.22 11.58 -5.46
CA GLY A 271 -8.94 11.85 -4.06
C GLY A 271 -8.14 10.75 -3.37
N HIS A 272 -8.46 9.48 -3.63
CA HIS A 272 -7.69 8.36 -3.09
C HIS A 272 -6.31 8.24 -3.75
N LEU A 273 -6.19 8.46 -5.06
CA LEU A 273 -4.89 8.50 -5.74
C LEU A 273 -3.99 9.63 -5.21
N SER A 274 -4.54 10.81 -4.89
CA SER A 274 -3.81 11.89 -4.22
C SER A 274 -3.28 11.45 -2.84
N GLN A 275 -4.08 10.67 -2.10
CA GLN A 275 -3.65 10.12 -0.83
C GLN A 275 -2.51 9.10 -0.98
N LEU A 276 -2.60 8.21 -1.96
CA LEU A 276 -1.52 7.26 -2.26
C LEU A 276 -0.26 7.96 -2.76
N ALA A 277 -0.41 9.03 -3.54
CA ALA A 277 0.71 9.87 -3.97
C ALA A 277 1.41 10.52 -2.77
N PHE A 278 0.66 11.06 -1.80
CA PHE A 278 1.23 11.57 -0.54
C PHE A 278 2.05 10.50 0.18
N LEU A 279 1.51 9.28 0.31
CA LEU A 279 2.20 8.16 0.94
C LEU A 279 3.53 7.84 0.22
N VAL A 280 3.51 7.74 -1.11
CA VAL A 280 4.68 7.37 -1.91
C VAL A 280 5.75 8.46 -1.96
N PHE A 281 5.35 9.74 -2.06
CA PHE A 281 6.29 10.85 -2.30
C PHE A 281 6.70 11.61 -1.03
N VAL A 282 5.96 11.49 0.07
CA VAL A 282 6.23 12.23 1.31
C VAL A 282 6.52 11.30 2.48
N GLU A 283 5.59 10.41 2.79
CA GLU A 283 5.67 9.59 4.01
C GLU A 283 6.68 8.44 3.89
N ASN A 284 6.64 7.64 2.84
CA ASN A 284 7.60 6.54 2.65
C ASN A 284 9.05 7.04 2.59
N PRO A 285 9.41 8.09 1.83
CA PRO A 285 10.76 8.63 1.83
C PRO A 285 11.20 9.24 3.17
N HIS A 286 10.26 9.66 4.02
CA HIS A 286 10.55 10.03 5.41
C HIS A 286 10.85 8.78 6.24
N ILE A 287 9.96 7.80 6.23
CA ILE A 287 10.12 6.53 6.96
C ILE A 287 11.45 5.86 6.63
N ASP A 288 11.80 5.78 5.34
CA ASP A 288 13.03 5.15 4.88
C ASP A 288 14.28 5.86 5.42
N ARG A 289 14.28 7.20 5.45
CA ARG A 289 15.40 7.98 6.00
C ARG A 289 15.49 7.89 7.52
N THR A 290 14.35 7.86 8.20
CA THR A 290 14.27 7.93 9.66
C THR A 290 14.52 6.56 10.31
N TYR A 291 13.95 5.48 9.75
CA TYR A 291 13.92 4.17 10.39
C TYR A 291 14.83 3.13 9.71
N ASN A 292 14.98 3.15 8.38
CA ASN A 292 15.80 2.11 7.69
C ASN A 292 17.30 2.34 7.82
N VAL A 293 17.76 3.60 7.99
CA VAL A 293 19.18 3.93 8.23
C VAL A 293 19.69 3.40 9.57
N VAL A 294 18.79 3.16 10.52
CA VAL A 294 19.13 2.70 11.87
C VAL A 294 19.41 1.19 11.92
N SER A 295 19.06 0.43 10.88
CA SER A 295 19.24 -1.02 10.81
C SER A 295 20.55 -1.39 10.11
N SER A 296 21.54 -1.89 10.86
CA SER A 296 22.78 -2.43 10.26
C SER A 296 22.52 -3.78 9.57
N PRO A 297 23.12 -4.06 8.39
CA PRO A 297 22.94 -5.33 7.70
C PRO A 297 23.40 -6.50 8.58
N THR A 298 22.60 -7.56 8.60
CA THR A 298 22.95 -8.79 9.31
C THR A 298 24.14 -9.50 8.65
N PRO A 299 24.94 -10.29 9.39
CA PRO A 299 26.04 -11.08 8.80
C PRO A 299 25.58 -12.02 7.67
N GLU A 300 24.34 -12.52 7.74
CA GLU A 300 23.74 -13.36 6.69
C GLU A 300 23.47 -12.59 5.40
N GLU A 301 22.95 -11.36 5.50
CA GLU A 301 22.73 -10.48 4.35
C GLU A 301 24.05 -10.12 3.68
N GLN A 302 25.09 -9.87 4.47
CA GLN A 302 26.45 -9.64 3.96
C GLN A 302 26.97 -10.87 3.20
N ARG A 303 26.79 -12.09 3.75
CA ARG A 303 27.20 -13.34 3.08
C ARG A 303 26.41 -13.57 1.79
N ARG A 304 25.10 -13.33 1.80
CA ARG A 304 24.25 -13.41 0.60
C ARG A 304 24.72 -12.42 -0.47
N ALA A 305 24.99 -11.18 -0.09
CA ALA A 305 25.52 -10.16 -0.99
C ALA A 305 26.89 -10.56 -1.56
N ALA A 306 27.77 -11.17 -0.77
CA ALA A 306 29.07 -11.64 -1.23
C ALA A 306 28.98 -12.77 -2.29
N VAL A 307 28.04 -13.72 -2.13
CA VAL A 307 27.82 -14.80 -3.12
C VAL A 307 27.20 -14.25 -4.41
N LEU A 308 26.22 -13.36 -4.28
CA LEU A 308 25.45 -12.86 -5.41
C LEU A 308 26.20 -11.77 -6.21
N TYR A 309 26.79 -10.81 -5.51
CA TYR A 309 27.33 -9.57 -6.05
C TYR A 309 28.79 -9.30 -5.65
N GLY A 310 29.49 -10.28 -5.07
CA GLY A 310 30.86 -10.11 -4.60
C GLY A 310 31.85 -9.75 -5.71
N ASP A 311 33.01 -9.22 -5.33
CA ASP A 311 34.03 -8.80 -6.28
C ASP A 311 34.78 -10.01 -6.85
N GLY A 312 34.60 -10.29 -8.15
CA GLY A 312 35.38 -11.29 -8.88
C GLY A 312 34.64 -12.01 -10.01
N SER A 313 35.35 -12.90 -10.71
CA SER A 313 34.81 -13.78 -11.76
C SER A 313 33.86 -14.88 -11.26
N ASN A 314 33.54 -14.90 -9.96
CA ASN A 314 32.72 -15.93 -9.33
C ASN A 314 31.32 -15.44 -8.90
N ALA A 315 30.98 -14.17 -9.09
CA ALA A 315 29.62 -13.66 -8.81
C ALA A 315 28.59 -14.21 -9.82
N TYR A 316 27.39 -14.54 -9.32
CA TYR A 316 26.28 -15.05 -10.14
C TYR A 316 25.43 -13.95 -10.78
N LEU A 317 25.43 -12.75 -10.21
CA LEU A 317 24.63 -11.61 -10.66
C LEU A 317 25.52 -10.41 -10.96
N GLU A 318 25.24 -9.77 -12.09
CA GLU A 318 25.73 -8.42 -12.38
C GLU A 318 24.86 -7.40 -11.64
N ARG A 319 25.40 -6.22 -11.33
CA ARG A 319 24.60 -5.17 -10.66
C ARG A 319 23.47 -4.60 -11.55
N ASN A 320 23.60 -4.78 -12.87
CA ASN A 320 22.70 -4.23 -13.88
C ASN A 320 22.16 -5.35 -14.77
N GLU A 321 21.53 -6.36 -14.18
CA GLU A 321 20.82 -7.39 -14.93
C GLU A 321 19.65 -6.78 -15.72
N LEU A 322 19.44 -7.28 -16.94
CA LEU A 322 18.29 -6.88 -17.75
C LEU A 322 17.02 -7.50 -17.18
N VAL A 323 16.19 -6.69 -16.54
CA VAL A 323 14.89 -7.09 -15.98
C VAL A 323 13.78 -6.44 -16.79
N VAL A 324 13.10 -7.24 -17.59
CA VAL A 324 12.22 -6.81 -18.69
C VAL A 324 13.00 -5.90 -19.64
N LEU A 325 12.91 -4.58 -19.44
CA LEU A 325 13.64 -3.54 -20.18
C LEU A 325 14.46 -2.62 -19.25
N MET A 326 14.45 -2.86 -17.94
CA MET A 326 15.24 -2.11 -16.96
C MET A 326 16.72 -2.49 -17.09
N HIS A 327 17.60 -1.49 -16.97
CA HIS A 327 19.06 -1.63 -17.16
C HIS A 327 19.49 -2.09 -18.55
N PHE A 328 18.68 -1.79 -19.58
CA PHE A 328 19.00 -2.10 -20.97
C PHE A 328 20.36 -1.56 -21.40
N ASN A 329 21.18 -2.42 -22.00
CA ASN A 329 22.46 -2.05 -22.59
C ASN A 329 22.52 -2.42 -24.07
N ILE A 330 22.60 -1.43 -24.95
CA ILE A 330 22.65 -1.63 -26.41
C ILE A 330 23.82 -2.50 -26.88
N PHE A 331 24.93 -2.53 -26.13
CA PHE A 331 26.12 -3.32 -26.47
C PHE A 331 26.07 -4.75 -25.89
N ARG A 332 25.09 -5.07 -25.03
CA ARG A 332 24.88 -6.42 -24.55
C ARG A 332 24.06 -7.18 -25.61
N ALA A 333 24.65 -8.23 -26.20
CA ALA A 333 24.05 -8.94 -27.32
C ALA A 333 22.63 -9.48 -27.05
N SER A 334 22.38 -9.98 -25.84
CA SER A 334 21.05 -10.45 -25.43
C SER A 334 19.99 -9.34 -25.47
N ASP A 335 20.37 -8.14 -25.05
CA ASP A 335 19.48 -7.00 -24.92
C ASP A 335 19.14 -6.47 -26.30
N LEU A 336 20.15 -6.32 -27.17
CA LEU A 336 19.95 -5.94 -28.57
C LEU A 336 19.05 -6.94 -29.32
N LEU A 337 19.25 -8.25 -29.14
CA LEU A 337 18.39 -9.27 -29.75
C LEU A 337 16.95 -9.21 -29.22
N LEU A 338 16.75 -8.94 -27.93
CA LEU A 338 15.42 -8.73 -27.37
C LEU A 338 14.75 -7.50 -27.99
N ALA A 339 15.48 -6.38 -28.10
CA ALA A 339 14.97 -5.17 -28.72
C ALA A 339 14.58 -5.39 -30.19
N LEU A 340 15.42 -6.06 -30.99
CA LEU A 340 15.11 -6.42 -32.37
C LEU A 340 13.87 -7.31 -32.46
N THR A 341 13.72 -8.26 -31.54
CA THR A 341 12.54 -9.13 -31.46
C THR A 341 11.28 -8.32 -31.15
N ILE A 342 11.34 -7.37 -30.21
CA ILE A 342 10.23 -6.45 -29.90
C ILE A 342 9.86 -5.63 -31.13
N ILE A 343 10.84 -5.08 -31.85
CA ILE A 343 10.62 -4.31 -33.08
C ILE A 343 9.93 -5.18 -34.14
N TYR A 344 10.37 -6.42 -34.35
CA TYR A 344 9.71 -7.32 -35.31
C TYR A 344 8.28 -7.65 -34.90
N LEU A 345 8.01 -7.89 -33.62
CA LEU A 345 6.67 -8.15 -33.13
C LEU A 345 5.74 -6.93 -33.29
N LEU A 346 6.24 -5.72 -33.03
CA LEU A 346 5.49 -4.49 -33.26
C LEU A 346 5.23 -4.25 -34.76
N ALA A 347 6.21 -4.53 -35.62
CA ALA A 347 6.06 -4.38 -37.07
C ALA A 347 4.94 -5.26 -37.66
N THR A 348 4.60 -6.39 -37.00
CA THR A 348 3.46 -7.21 -37.42
C THR A 348 2.14 -6.44 -37.43
N LEU A 349 1.98 -5.39 -36.61
CA LEU A 349 0.74 -4.61 -36.54
C LEU A 349 0.39 -3.92 -37.86
N VAL A 350 1.40 -3.59 -38.67
CA VAL A 350 1.26 -2.97 -40.00
C VAL A 350 0.87 -4.01 -41.06
N LEU A 351 1.12 -5.29 -40.80
CA LEU A 351 0.77 -6.37 -41.72
C LEU A 351 -0.74 -6.68 -41.64
N PRO A 352 -1.39 -7.04 -42.76
CA PRO A 352 -2.80 -7.41 -42.82
C PRO A 352 -3.04 -8.83 -42.29
N LEU A 353 -2.50 -9.15 -41.11
CA LEU A 353 -2.65 -10.44 -40.46
C LEU A 353 -4.03 -10.53 -39.77
N PRO A 354 -4.76 -11.65 -39.92
CA PRO A 354 -6.01 -11.84 -39.22
C PRO A 354 -5.80 -11.92 -37.70
N ALA A 355 -6.74 -11.36 -36.93
CA ALA A 355 -6.60 -11.19 -35.48
C ALA A 355 -6.36 -12.52 -34.74
N TRP A 356 -6.91 -13.63 -35.23
CA TRP A 356 -6.74 -14.95 -34.59
C TRP A 356 -5.27 -15.41 -34.52
N ILE A 357 -4.40 -14.94 -35.41
CA ILE A 357 -2.96 -15.23 -35.34
C ILE A 357 -2.35 -14.68 -34.05
N TYR A 358 -2.77 -13.49 -33.63
CA TYR A 358 -2.30 -12.89 -32.38
C TYR A 358 -2.82 -13.63 -31.15
N ALA A 359 -4.05 -14.15 -31.22
CA ALA A 359 -4.60 -15.02 -30.17
C ALA A 359 -3.82 -16.34 -30.06
N VAL A 360 -3.49 -16.98 -31.18
CA VAL A 360 -2.64 -18.19 -31.17
C VAL A 360 -1.24 -17.87 -30.65
N HIS A 361 -0.66 -16.75 -31.07
CA HIS A 361 0.68 -16.34 -30.69
C HIS A 361 0.82 -16.10 -29.18
N VAL A 362 -0.15 -15.41 -28.55
CA VAL A 362 -0.12 -15.23 -27.08
C VAL A 362 -0.32 -16.53 -26.32
N ILE A 363 -1.17 -17.45 -26.81
CA ILE A 363 -1.34 -18.77 -26.21
C ILE A 363 -0.04 -19.59 -26.33
N PHE A 364 0.62 -19.56 -27.49
CA PHE A 364 1.90 -20.22 -27.68
C PHE A 364 2.96 -19.73 -26.67
N TRP A 365 3.14 -18.41 -26.55
CA TRP A 365 4.10 -17.85 -25.60
C TRP A 365 3.72 -18.11 -24.15
N ARG A 366 2.42 -18.16 -23.82
CA ARG A 366 1.95 -18.57 -22.50
C ARG A 366 2.35 -20.01 -22.18
N LEU A 367 2.16 -20.93 -23.13
CA LEU A 367 2.56 -22.34 -22.99
C LEU A 367 4.08 -22.49 -22.91
N PHE A 368 4.82 -21.69 -23.66
CA PHE A 368 6.28 -21.67 -23.58
C PHE A 368 6.76 -21.17 -22.21
N HIS A 369 6.26 -20.01 -21.76
CA HIS A 369 6.71 -19.38 -20.52
C HIS A 369 6.32 -20.17 -19.27
N ASN A 370 5.04 -20.52 -19.12
CA ASN A 370 4.58 -21.22 -17.91
C ASN A 370 4.69 -22.75 -18.03
N GLY A 371 4.61 -23.31 -19.25
CA GLY A 371 4.70 -24.75 -19.47
C GLY A 371 6.13 -25.22 -19.67
N PHE A 372 6.78 -24.80 -20.76
CA PHE A 372 8.12 -25.29 -21.12
C PHE A 372 9.19 -24.85 -20.11
N LEU A 373 9.26 -23.56 -19.76
CA LEU A 373 10.24 -23.11 -18.76
C LEU A 373 9.93 -23.67 -17.36
N GLY A 374 8.65 -23.85 -17.02
CA GLY A 374 8.25 -24.54 -15.78
C GLY A 374 8.70 -25.99 -15.72
N TYR A 375 8.59 -26.72 -16.84
CA TYR A 375 9.14 -28.07 -16.96
C TYR A 375 10.67 -28.08 -16.79
N LEU A 376 11.37 -27.12 -17.39
CA LEU A 376 12.81 -26.97 -17.27
C LEU A 376 13.22 -26.72 -15.81
N LEU A 377 12.55 -25.80 -15.11
CA LEU A 377 12.78 -25.55 -13.67
C LEU A 377 12.50 -26.79 -12.81
N LYS A 378 11.44 -27.54 -13.12
CA LYS A 378 11.13 -28.78 -12.40
C LYS A 378 12.26 -29.81 -12.54
N ARG A 379 12.80 -29.99 -13.75
CA ARG A 379 13.95 -30.87 -14.03
C ARG A 379 15.26 -30.33 -13.44
N GLU A 380 15.41 -29.00 -13.39
CA GLU A 380 16.54 -28.35 -12.73
C GLU A 380 16.52 -28.63 -11.22
N SER A 381 15.37 -28.51 -10.57
CA SER A 381 15.24 -28.77 -9.15
C SER A 381 15.53 -30.23 -8.76
N SER A 382 15.17 -31.20 -9.61
CA SER A 382 15.36 -32.63 -9.31
C SER A 382 16.74 -33.15 -9.71
N GLU A 383 17.21 -32.78 -10.90
CA GLU A 383 18.36 -33.41 -11.56
C GLU A 383 19.44 -32.41 -11.99
N LYS A 384 19.26 -31.10 -11.77
CA LYS A 384 20.13 -30.06 -12.34
C LYS A 384 20.26 -30.20 -13.86
N TRP A 385 19.17 -30.60 -14.51
CA TRP A 385 19.17 -31.00 -15.91
C TRP A 385 19.65 -29.89 -16.84
N PHE A 386 19.22 -28.65 -16.63
CA PHE A 386 19.66 -27.53 -17.45
C PHE A 386 21.12 -27.18 -17.15
N SER A 387 21.49 -27.10 -15.87
CA SER A 387 22.86 -26.79 -15.45
C SER A 387 23.91 -27.78 -15.96
N ARG A 388 23.54 -29.07 -16.12
CA ARG A 388 24.43 -30.11 -16.69
C ARG A 388 24.84 -29.88 -18.15
N HIS A 389 24.13 -29.04 -18.89
CA HIS A 389 24.49 -28.71 -20.28
C HIS A 389 25.61 -27.66 -20.37
N TYR A 390 25.98 -27.06 -19.25
CA TYR A 390 26.97 -25.99 -19.19
C TYR A 390 28.19 -26.42 -18.38
N THR A 391 29.33 -25.80 -18.67
CA THR A 391 30.61 -26.06 -17.99
C THR A 391 30.65 -25.51 -16.57
N SER A 392 29.83 -24.50 -16.26
CA SER A 392 29.74 -23.91 -14.93
C SER A 392 28.28 -23.57 -14.55
N PRO A 393 27.92 -23.65 -13.25
CA PRO A 393 26.60 -23.23 -12.75
C PRO A 393 26.28 -21.78 -13.07
N ARG A 394 27.30 -20.91 -13.06
CA ARG A 394 27.16 -19.50 -13.46
C ARG A 394 26.73 -19.38 -14.92
N SER A 395 27.42 -20.07 -15.84
CA SER A 395 27.07 -20.02 -17.27
C SER A 395 25.66 -20.56 -17.54
N ALA A 396 25.24 -21.58 -16.79
CA ALA A 396 23.86 -22.04 -16.84
C ALA A 396 22.90 -20.91 -16.41
N PHE A 397 23.10 -20.35 -15.22
CA PHE A 397 22.24 -19.31 -14.70
C PHE A 397 22.21 -18.05 -15.60
N ASP A 398 23.34 -17.64 -16.18
CA ASP A 398 23.41 -16.54 -17.14
C ASP A 398 22.55 -16.77 -18.39
N ASN A 399 22.51 -18.00 -18.92
CA ASN A 399 21.65 -18.34 -20.05
C ASN A 399 20.19 -18.44 -19.64
N TRP A 400 19.90 -18.98 -18.46
CA TRP A 400 18.55 -19.02 -17.90
C TRP A 400 17.96 -17.61 -17.76
N LYS A 401 18.69 -16.66 -17.17
CA LYS A 401 18.27 -15.26 -17.02
C LYS A 401 17.82 -14.67 -18.36
N ARG A 402 18.62 -14.86 -19.41
CA ARG A 402 18.33 -14.36 -20.77
C ARG A 402 17.07 -14.98 -21.37
N ILE A 403 16.93 -16.30 -21.28
CA ILE A 403 15.78 -17.04 -21.80
C ILE A 403 14.50 -16.61 -21.06
N TYR A 404 14.56 -16.60 -19.72
CA TYR A 404 13.45 -16.22 -18.87
C TYR A 404 13.01 -14.78 -19.15
N ASN A 405 13.96 -13.83 -19.18
CA ASN A 405 13.66 -12.42 -19.43
C ASN A 405 13.03 -12.17 -20.80
N ALA A 406 13.57 -12.81 -21.84
CA ALA A 406 12.98 -12.73 -23.17
C ALA A 406 11.56 -13.31 -23.19
N SER A 407 11.38 -14.48 -22.57
CA SER A 407 10.09 -15.16 -22.52
C SER A 407 9.00 -14.34 -21.79
N VAL A 408 9.29 -13.77 -20.63
CA VAL A 408 8.31 -12.94 -19.90
C VAL A 408 7.97 -11.68 -20.68
N THR A 409 8.97 -11.03 -21.30
CA THR A 409 8.79 -9.81 -22.09
C THR A 409 7.93 -10.08 -23.33
N ILE A 410 8.24 -11.12 -24.09
CA ILE A 410 7.50 -11.48 -25.31
C ILE A 410 6.09 -11.96 -24.97
N THR A 411 5.89 -12.67 -23.87
CA THR A 411 4.56 -13.11 -23.44
C THR A 411 3.65 -11.92 -23.14
N ASN A 412 4.15 -10.96 -22.36
CA ASN A 412 3.41 -9.74 -22.03
C ASN A 412 3.15 -8.87 -23.29
N LEU A 413 4.15 -8.70 -24.16
CA LEU A 413 3.99 -7.96 -25.40
C LEU A 413 2.97 -8.62 -26.33
N SER A 414 3.03 -9.95 -26.51
CA SER A 414 2.09 -10.70 -27.34
C SER A 414 0.65 -10.53 -26.86
N TYR A 415 0.44 -10.46 -25.55
CA TYR A 415 -0.86 -10.16 -24.97
C TYR A 415 -1.35 -8.75 -25.31
N CYS A 416 -0.49 -7.73 -25.19
CA CYS A 416 -0.80 -6.36 -25.59
C CYS A 416 -1.13 -6.25 -27.10
N LEU A 417 -0.38 -6.94 -27.96
CA LEU A 417 -0.63 -6.95 -29.41
C LEU A 417 -1.97 -7.63 -29.74
N CYS A 418 -2.29 -8.74 -29.08
CA CYS A 418 -3.59 -9.39 -29.20
C CYS A 418 -4.71 -8.45 -28.75
N ALA A 419 -4.55 -7.79 -27.61
CA ALA A 419 -5.52 -6.83 -27.10
C ALA A 419 -5.76 -5.65 -28.05
N TYR A 420 -4.69 -5.13 -28.66
CA TYR A 420 -4.78 -4.06 -29.65
C TYR A 420 -5.55 -4.49 -30.89
N LYS A 421 -5.23 -5.66 -31.48
CA LYS A 421 -5.89 -6.16 -32.70
C LYS A 421 -7.36 -6.52 -32.49
N TYR A 422 -7.73 -6.95 -31.29
CA TYR A 422 -9.11 -7.25 -30.91
C TYR A 422 -9.86 -6.06 -30.30
N SER A 423 -9.24 -4.88 -30.23
CA SER A 423 -9.84 -3.72 -29.56
C SER A 423 -11.12 -3.27 -30.24
N THR A 424 -12.18 -3.12 -29.45
CA THR A 424 -13.49 -2.66 -29.90
C THR A 424 -14.01 -1.57 -28.97
N TRP A 425 -14.52 -0.49 -29.55
CA TRP A 425 -15.12 0.58 -28.75
C TRP A 425 -16.47 0.18 -28.15
N THR A 426 -17.27 -0.59 -28.90
CA THR A 426 -18.60 -1.02 -28.50
C THR A 426 -18.54 -2.26 -27.62
N MET A 427 -18.87 -2.10 -26.33
CA MET A 427 -18.95 -3.21 -25.39
C MET A 427 -20.41 -3.56 -25.09
N PRO A 428 -20.85 -4.83 -25.26
CA PRO A 428 -22.26 -5.21 -25.11
C PRO A 428 -22.89 -4.87 -23.75
N LEU A 429 -22.08 -4.81 -22.69
CA LEU A 429 -22.52 -4.50 -21.32
C LEU A 429 -22.26 -3.04 -20.89
N PHE A 430 -21.45 -2.29 -21.64
CA PHE A 430 -20.99 -0.93 -21.28
C PHE A 430 -20.96 -0.02 -22.52
N GLY A 431 -22.08 0.04 -23.25
CA GLY A 431 -22.17 0.78 -24.51
C GLY A 431 -22.29 2.30 -24.37
N GLY A 432 -22.69 2.80 -23.20
CA GLY A 432 -22.79 4.25 -22.93
C GLY A 432 -21.42 4.89 -22.75
N GLY A 433 -21.27 6.15 -23.20
CA GLY A 433 -19.99 6.89 -23.11
C GLY A 433 -19.41 6.93 -21.68
N GLU A 434 -20.24 7.27 -20.69
CA GLU A 434 -19.84 7.29 -19.28
C GLU A 434 -19.43 5.92 -18.75
N ALA A 435 -20.19 4.88 -19.08
CA ALA A 435 -19.89 3.50 -18.71
C ALA A 435 -18.56 3.03 -19.32
N ARG A 436 -18.24 3.48 -20.54
CA ARG A 436 -16.97 3.18 -21.21
C ARG A 436 -15.79 3.85 -20.52
N ILE A 437 -15.92 5.12 -20.13
CA ILE A 437 -14.89 5.86 -19.37
C ILE A 437 -14.66 5.17 -18.02
N PHE A 438 -15.74 4.76 -17.32
CA PHE A 438 -15.65 4.01 -16.08
C PHE A 438 -14.85 2.72 -16.24
N VAL A 439 -15.18 1.89 -17.25
CA VAL A 439 -14.44 0.65 -17.54
C VAL A 439 -12.98 0.95 -17.89
N GLY A 440 -12.72 2.04 -18.62
CA GLY A 440 -11.36 2.49 -18.92
C GLY A 440 -10.56 2.89 -17.68
N MET A 441 -11.19 3.57 -16.73
CA MET A 441 -10.59 3.93 -15.45
C MET A 441 -10.27 2.67 -14.63
N VAL A 442 -11.22 1.75 -14.48
CA VAL A 442 -11.01 0.47 -13.77
C VAL A 442 -9.90 -0.35 -14.45
N GLY A 443 -9.90 -0.41 -15.77
CA GLY A 443 -8.87 -1.10 -16.54
C GLY A 443 -7.47 -0.52 -16.30
N THR A 444 -7.36 0.81 -16.31
CA THR A 444 -6.11 1.53 -16.00
C THR A 444 -5.65 1.29 -14.56
N LEU A 445 -6.55 1.34 -13.58
CA LEU A 445 -6.23 1.06 -12.18
C LEU A 445 -5.72 -0.37 -11.98
N LEU A 446 -6.29 -1.36 -12.66
CA LEU A 446 -5.79 -2.74 -12.61
C LEU A 446 -4.39 -2.88 -13.20
N VAL A 447 -4.07 -2.15 -14.26
CA VAL A 447 -2.69 -2.09 -14.78
C VAL A 447 -1.75 -1.41 -13.76
N GLY A 448 -2.21 -0.35 -13.09
CA GLY A 448 -1.45 0.29 -12.01
C GLY A 448 -1.18 -0.64 -10.82
N ILE A 449 -2.18 -1.42 -10.38
CA ILE A 449 -2.02 -2.42 -9.31
C ILE A 449 -0.97 -3.44 -9.70
N ASN A 450 -1.01 -3.94 -10.94
CA ASN A 450 -0.02 -4.88 -11.44
C ASN A 450 1.41 -4.32 -11.40
N ALA A 451 1.59 -3.08 -11.87
CA ALA A 451 2.88 -2.41 -11.87
C ALA A 451 3.42 -2.24 -10.44
N TYR A 452 2.56 -1.79 -9.51
CA TYR A 452 2.92 -1.66 -8.10
C TYR A 452 3.30 -2.99 -7.46
N VAL A 453 2.52 -4.06 -7.71
CA VAL A 453 2.76 -5.40 -7.18
C VAL A 453 4.07 -5.96 -7.72
N SER A 454 4.28 -5.89 -9.05
CA SER A 454 5.50 -6.38 -9.71
C SER A 454 6.74 -5.64 -9.20
N TRP A 455 6.65 -4.31 -9.03
CA TRP A 455 7.71 -3.51 -8.45
C TRP A 455 7.99 -3.88 -6.99
N SER A 456 6.94 -4.06 -6.17
CA SER A 456 7.06 -4.42 -4.76
C SER A 456 7.65 -5.82 -4.57
N VAL A 457 7.30 -6.77 -5.44
CA VAL A 457 7.90 -8.10 -5.48
C VAL A 457 9.38 -7.99 -5.82
N TYR A 458 9.71 -7.29 -6.90
CA TYR A 458 11.10 -7.11 -7.33
C TYR A 458 11.96 -6.45 -6.25
N GLN A 459 11.46 -5.43 -5.56
CA GLN A 459 12.15 -4.82 -4.42
C GLN A 459 12.38 -5.79 -3.25
N ALA A 460 11.46 -6.72 -3.00
CA ALA A 460 11.55 -7.65 -1.88
C ALA A 460 12.52 -8.83 -2.14
N ILE A 461 12.57 -9.34 -3.37
CA ILE A 461 13.33 -10.55 -3.71
C ILE A 461 14.58 -10.30 -4.58
N GLY A 462 14.67 -9.12 -5.20
CA GLY A 462 15.76 -8.70 -6.09
C GLY A 462 15.91 -9.59 -7.33
N ASP A 463 17.04 -9.43 -8.03
CA ASP A 463 17.35 -10.22 -9.24
C ASP A 463 17.39 -11.72 -8.93
N TYR A 464 17.90 -12.09 -7.74
CA TYR A 464 17.97 -13.47 -7.31
C TYR A 464 16.60 -14.15 -7.32
N GLY A 465 15.58 -13.53 -6.73
CA GLY A 465 14.24 -14.11 -6.73
C GLY A 465 13.55 -13.97 -8.09
N TYR A 466 13.70 -12.82 -8.77
CA TYR A 466 13.08 -12.58 -10.07
C TYR A 466 13.47 -13.63 -11.12
N PHE A 467 14.73 -14.09 -11.10
CA PHE A 467 15.25 -15.10 -12.01
C PHE A 467 15.18 -16.53 -11.47
N TYR A 468 14.43 -16.82 -10.41
CA TYR A 468 14.36 -18.16 -9.81
C TYR A 468 15.76 -18.71 -9.44
N GLY A 469 16.61 -17.85 -8.88
CA GLY A 469 18.01 -18.18 -8.57
C GLY A 469 18.19 -19.31 -7.56
N ASP A 470 17.19 -19.58 -6.74
CA ASP A 470 17.15 -20.70 -5.80
C ASP A 470 17.11 -22.09 -6.46
N PHE A 471 16.67 -22.18 -7.72
CA PHE A 471 16.78 -23.40 -8.51
C PHE A 471 18.23 -23.71 -8.91
N PHE A 472 19.07 -22.68 -9.09
CA PHE A 472 20.40 -22.80 -9.66
C PHE A 472 21.51 -22.69 -8.61
N ILE A 473 21.38 -21.78 -7.64
CA ILE A 473 22.46 -21.36 -6.74
C ILE A 473 22.24 -21.94 -5.34
N GLU A 474 23.07 -22.91 -4.96
CA GLU A 474 22.92 -23.61 -3.67
C GLU A 474 23.66 -22.91 -2.51
N ASP A 475 24.65 -22.07 -2.82
CA ASP A 475 25.52 -21.43 -1.83
C ASP A 475 24.88 -20.24 -1.11
N VAL A 476 23.70 -19.81 -1.55
CA VAL A 476 22.94 -18.71 -0.94
C VAL A 476 22.25 -19.22 0.34
N PRO A 477 22.41 -18.52 1.48
CA PRO A 477 21.72 -18.89 2.72
C PRO A 477 20.21 -19.08 2.52
N SER A 478 19.70 -20.24 2.92
CA SER A 478 18.31 -20.65 2.74
C SER A 478 17.39 -20.01 3.79
N LYS A 479 17.14 -18.71 3.66
CA LYS A 479 16.23 -17.96 4.53
C LYS A 479 15.21 -17.19 3.72
N LEU A 480 13.93 -17.44 4.01
CA LEU A 480 12.82 -16.68 3.42
C LEU A 480 12.67 -15.34 4.11
N ASN A 481 12.54 -14.28 3.32
CA ASN A 481 12.26 -12.95 3.82
C ASN A 481 10.77 -12.63 3.59
N TYR A 482 10.01 -12.44 4.67
CA TYR A 482 8.60 -12.03 4.61
C TYR A 482 8.47 -10.51 4.84
N SER A 483 9.24 -9.74 4.09
CA SER A 483 9.21 -8.27 4.06
C SER A 483 8.35 -7.76 2.89
N GLY A 484 8.09 -6.46 2.87
CA GLY A 484 7.34 -5.80 1.79
C GLY A 484 5.97 -6.47 1.54
N ILE A 485 5.67 -6.75 0.28
CA ILE A 485 4.41 -7.38 -0.13
C ILE A 485 4.28 -8.83 0.36
N TYR A 486 5.40 -9.56 0.49
CA TYR A 486 5.43 -10.93 0.99
C TYR A 486 5.08 -11.02 2.48
N ARG A 487 5.05 -9.92 3.22
CA ARG A 487 4.46 -9.91 4.56
C ARG A 487 2.98 -10.28 4.53
N TYR A 488 2.24 -9.81 3.53
CA TYR A 488 0.78 -9.92 3.47
C TYR A 488 0.31 -11.10 2.61
N LEU A 489 0.99 -11.35 1.48
CA LEU A 489 0.60 -12.35 0.48
C LEU A 489 1.71 -13.40 0.30
N ASN A 490 1.35 -14.66 0.09
CA ASN A 490 2.32 -15.72 -0.22
C ASN A 490 2.83 -15.60 -1.65
N ASN A 491 1.89 -15.52 -2.59
CA ASN A 491 2.16 -15.52 -4.02
C ASN A 491 1.54 -14.26 -4.65
N PRO A 492 2.12 -13.08 -4.39
CA PRO A 492 1.59 -11.80 -4.87
C PRO A 492 1.54 -11.71 -6.41
N ASP A 493 2.51 -12.29 -7.11
CA ASP A 493 2.59 -12.28 -8.59
C ASP A 493 1.41 -12.99 -9.24
N SER A 494 1.08 -14.19 -8.77
CA SER A 494 -0.02 -14.96 -9.31
C SER A 494 -1.39 -14.51 -8.79
N SER A 495 -1.44 -13.69 -7.73
CA SER A 495 -2.70 -13.20 -7.16
C SER A 495 -3.07 -11.83 -7.71
N LEU A 496 -2.27 -10.80 -7.40
CA LEU A 496 -2.50 -9.43 -7.86
C LEU A 496 -1.61 -9.05 -9.06
N GLY A 497 -0.49 -9.75 -9.27
CA GLY A 497 0.41 -9.57 -10.42
C GLY A 497 -0.14 -10.12 -11.75
N MET A 498 -1.40 -10.55 -11.80
CA MET A 498 -2.14 -10.82 -13.06
C MET A 498 -3.23 -9.78 -13.35
N SER A 499 -3.41 -8.77 -12.49
CA SER A 499 -4.45 -7.74 -12.63
C SER A 499 -4.36 -6.95 -13.95
N ALA A 500 -3.16 -6.68 -14.48
CA ALA A 500 -2.98 -5.99 -15.77
C ALA A 500 -3.62 -6.75 -16.94
N TYR A 501 -3.65 -8.09 -16.90
CA TYR A 501 -4.28 -8.86 -17.96
C TYR A 501 -5.77 -8.54 -18.04
N TYR A 502 -6.46 -8.56 -16.90
CA TYR A 502 -7.86 -8.15 -16.81
C TYR A 502 -8.05 -6.66 -17.13
N GLY A 503 -7.14 -5.80 -16.68
CA GLY A 503 -7.18 -4.37 -16.97
C GLY A 503 -7.12 -4.06 -18.47
N ILE A 504 -6.16 -4.66 -19.16
CA ILE A 504 -6.00 -4.55 -20.63
C ILE A 504 -7.19 -5.20 -21.35
N ALA A 505 -7.75 -6.31 -20.85
CA ALA A 505 -8.96 -6.90 -21.42
C ALA A 505 -10.15 -5.92 -21.37
N LEU A 506 -10.36 -5.26 -20.22
CA LEU A 506 -11.38 -4.21 -20.07
C LEU A 506 -11.11 -3.00 -20.98
N LEU A 507 -9.84 -2.60 -21.11
CA LEU A 507 -9.45 -1.52 -22.02
C LEU A 507 -9.68 -1.89 -23.49
N SER A 508 -9.49 -3.15 -23.88
CA SER A 508 -9.77 -3.62 -25.25
C SER A 508 -11.26 -3.74 -25.55
N GLY A 509 -12.11 -3.92 -24.54
CA GLY A 509 -13.53 -4.20 -24.72
C GLY A 509 -13.85 -5.58 -25.33
N SER A 510 -12.84 -6.43 -25.53
CA SER A 510 -12.97 -7.70 -26.24
C SER A 510 -13.16 -8.91 -25.31
N PRO A 511 -14.23 -9.71 -25.49
CA PRO A 511 -14.41 -10.96 -24.76
C PRO A 511 -13.28 -11.97 -25.04
N VAL A 512 -12.70 -11.97 -26.23
CA VAL A 512 -11.60 -12.89 -26.59
C VAL A 512 -10.38 -12.61 -25.73
N VAL A 513 -10.02 -11.33 -25.57
CA VAL A 513 -8.89 -10.91 -24.75
C VAL A 513 -9.13 -11.25 -23.28
N LEU A 514 -10.37 -11.09 -22.79
CA LEU A 514 -10.76 -11.51 -21.45
C LEU A 514 -10.59 -13.02 -21.24
N VAL A 515 -10.97 -13.86 -22.20
CA VAL A 515 -10.75 -15.32 -22.13
C VAL A 515 -9.24 -15.62 -22.09
N VAL A 516 -8.44 -14.97 -22.92
CA VAL A 516 -6.97 -15.12 -22.90
C VAL A 516 -6.37 -14.68 -21.55
N ALA A 517 -6.92 -13.65 -20.90
CA ALA A 517 -6.55 -13.22 -19.56
C ALA A 517 -6.78 -14.34 -18.53
N VAL A 518 -7.97 -14.94 -18.54
CA VAL A 518 -8.34 -16.04 -17.65
C VAL A 518 -7.44 -17.26 -17.87
N VAL A 519 -7.20 -17.64 -19.13
CA VAL A 519 -6.29 -18.76 -19.47
C VAL A 519 -4.86 -18.46 -19.01
N SER A 520 -4.38 -17.23 -19.20
CA SER A 520 -3.05 -16.80 -18.75
C SER A 520 -2.92 -16.87 -17.22
N HIS A 521 -3.93 -16.42 -16.50
CA HIS A 521 -3.96 -16.48 -15.04
C HIS A 521 -4.02 -17.93 -14.53
N ALA A 522 -4.83 -18.78 -15.16
CA ALA A 522 -4.86 -20.20 -14.84
C ALA A 522 -3.49 -20.88 -15.07
N ALA A 523 -2.82 -20.58 -16.18
CA ALA A 523 -1.48 -21.09 -16.45
C ALA A 523 -0.44 -20.64 -15.43
N ALA A 524 -0.51 -19.38 -14.96
CA ALA A 524 0.36 -18.89 -13.88
C ALA A 524 0.09 -19.62 -12.55
N LYS A 525 -1.19 -19.88 -12.21
CA LYS A 525 -1.57 -20.67 -11.03
C LYS A 525 -1.13 -22.13 -11.11
N VAL A 526 -1.19 -22.74 -12.29
CA VAL A 526 -0.68 -24.10 -12.51
C VAL A 526 0.84 -24.14 -12.35
N PHE A 527 1.56 -23.14 -12.88
CA PHE A 527 3.01 -23.03 -12.69
C PHE A 527 3.38 -22.93 -11.20
N GLU A 528 2.72 -22.06 -10.45
CA GLU A 528 2.89 -21.90 -9.00
C GLU A 528 2.73 -23.24 -8.28
N ALA A 529 1.60 -23.94 -8.50
CA ALA A 529 1.29 -25.17 -7.79
C ALA A 529 2.18 -26.37 -8.19
N VAL A 530 2.64 -26.43 -9.45
CA VAL A 530 3.36 -27.61 -9.99
C VAL A 530 4.89 -27.45 -9.95
N VAL A 531 5.39 -26.22 -9.95
CA VAL A 531 6.83 -25.92 -10.07
C VAL A 531 7.35 -25.18 -8.85
N GLU A 532 6.76 -24.03 -8.53
CA GLU A 532 7.27 -23.13 -7.49
C GLU A 532 7.04 -23.68 -6.08
N GLU A 533 5.79 -24.00 -5.71
CA GLU A 533 5.48 -24.51 -4.37
C GLU A 533 6.25 -25.81 -4.01
N PRO A 534 6.34 -26.83 -4.89
CA PRO A 534 7.12 -28.02 -4.60
C PRO A 534 8.61 -27.73 -4.42
N HIS A 535 9.17 -26.81 -5.21
CA HIS A 535 10.56 -26.39 -5.08
C HIS A 535 10.80 -25.66 -3.75
N MET A 536 9.94 -24.70 -3.44
CA MET A 536 10.02 -23.92 -2.20
C MET A 536 9.97 -24.82 -0.97
N ARG A 537 9.04 -25.79 -0.94
CA ARG A 537 8.97 -26.78 0.14
C ARG A 537 10.22 -27.65 0.21
N LYS A 538 10.79 -28.06 -0.93
CA LYS A 538 12.02 -28.85 -0.98
C LYS A 538 13.24 -28.07 -0.45
N ARG A 539 13.37 -26.78 -0.79
CA ARG A 539 14.55 -25.97 -0.47
C ARG A 539 14.48 -25.33 0.92
N TYR A 540 13.29 -24.87 1.32
CA TYR A 540 13.09 -24.07 2.53
C TYR A 540 12.32 -24.80 3.64
N GLY A 541 11.72 -25.95 3.35
CA GLY A 541 11.06 -26.81 4.34
C GLY A 541 10.01 -26.05 5.15
N ASP A 542 10.13 -26.13 6.47
CA ASP A 542 9.19 -25.56 7.45
C ASP A 542 9.16 -24.02 7.45
N GLN A 543 10.08 -23.34 6.76
CA GLN A 543 10.04 -21.89 6.62
C GLN A 543 8.90 -21.42 5.70
N VAL A 544 8.41 -22.29 4.81
CA VAL A 544 7.32 -21.96 3.88
C VAL A 544 6.01 -21.93 4.64
N ARG A 545 5.46 -20.73 4.86
CA ARG A 545 4.18 -20.57 5.54
C ARG A 545 3.01 -21.05 4.68
N GLU A 546 2.04 -21.73 5.30
CA GLU A 546 0.82 -22.20 4.64
C GLU A 546 -0.13 -21.06 4.24
N ALA A 547 -0.10 -19.94 4.95
CA ALA A 547 -1.02 -18.82 4.77
C ALA A 547 -0.32 -17.47 4.90
N GLY A 548 -0.74 -16.51 4.09
CA GLY A 548 -0.23 -15.13 4.14
C GLY A 548 -0.64 -14.39 5.41
N GLY A 549 0.02 -13.27 5.73
CA GLY A 549 -0.30 -12.47 6.91
C GLY A 549 -1.78 -12.08 6.99
N MET A 550 -2.37 -11.70 5.86
CA MET A 550 -3.80 -11.39 5.77
C MET A 550 -4.70 -12.59 6.11
N GLN A 551 -4.38 -13.76 5.55
CA GLN A 551 -5.16 -14.98 5.75
C GLN A 551 -5.02 -15.51 7.19
N MET A 552 -3.83 -15.45 7.75
CA MET A 552 -3.56 -15.83 9.15
C MET A 552 -4.35 -14.97 10.12
N GLU A 553 -4.38 -13.65 9.91
CA GLU A 553 -5.14 -12.74 10.76
C GLU A 553 -6.66 -12.96 10.63
N PHE A 554 -7.14 -13.23 9.41
CA PHE A 554 -8.54 -13.59 9.19
C PHE A 554 -8.92 -14.89 9.93
N ILE A 555 -8.10 -15.94 9.82
CA ILE A 555 -8.29 -17.20 10.54
C ILE A 555 -8.28 -16.96 12.06
N ARG A 556 -7.34 -16.16 12.56
CA ARG A 556 -7.24 -15.82 13.99
C ARG A 556 -8.51 -15.15 14.50
N ARG A 557 -9.03 -14.16 13.76
CA ARG A 557 -10.28 -13.46 14.12
C ARG A 557 -11.51 -14.37 14.05
N MET A 558 -11.61 -15.21 13.02
CA MET A 558 -12.69 -16.21 12.93
C MET A 558 -12.67 -17.17 14.12
N LYS A 559 -11.49 -17.68 14.50
CA LYS A 559 -11.33 -18.55 15.68
C LYS A 559 -11.73 -17.83 16.97
N ALA A 560 -11.30 -16.58 17.15
CA ALA A 560 -11.65 -15.77 18.31
C ALA A 560 -13.16 -15.50 18.40
N SER A 561 -13.79 -15.12 17.30
CA SER A 561 -15.24 -14.88 17.22
C SER A 561 -16.03 -16.16 17.52
N ARG A 562 -15.60 -17.31 16.97
CA ARG A 562 -16.20 -18.60 17.27
C ARG A 562 -16.09 -18.95 18.76
N ALA A 563 -14.91 -18.76 19.36
CA ALA A 563 -14.71 -19.00 20.79
C ALA A 563 -15.61 -18.10 21.67
N GLU A 564 -15.77 -16.83 21.31
CA GLU A 564 -16.67 -15.91 22.00
C GLU A 564 -18.14 -16.32 21.85
N TYR A 565 -18.55 -16.72 20.65
CA TYR A 565 -19.89 -17.24 20.40
C TYR A 565 -20.17 -18.50 21.21
N GLU A 566 -19.25 -19.46 21.23
CA GLU A 566 -19.35 -20.67 22.06
C GLU A 566 -19.44 -20.33 23.55
N LYS A 567 -18.68 -19.34 24.03
CA LYS A 567 -18.77 -18.84 25.42
C LYS A 567 -20.14 -18.24 25.71
N LYS A 568 -20.68 -17.40 24.83
CA LYS A 568 -22.03 -16.81 24.97
C LYS A 568 -23.12 -17.88 24.95
N MET A 569 -23.02 -18.86 24.04
CA MET A 569 -23.94 -19.99 23.97
C MET A 569 -23.91 -20.86 25.23
N ARG A 570 -22.73 -21.15 25.79
CA ARG A 570 -22.60 -21.85 27.08
C ARG A 570 -23.22 -21.05 28.22
N ALA A 571 -23.01 -19.73 28.25
CA ALA A 571 -23.60 -18.86 29.26
C ALA A 571 -25.15 -18.80 29.16
N ILE A 572 -25.70 -18.76 27.95
CA ILE A 572 -27.15 -18.80 27.71
C ILE A 572 -27.71 -20.15 28.12
N LYS A 573 -27.07 -21.27 27.74
CA LYS A 573 -27.48 -22.61 28.12
C LYS A 573 -27.46 -22.81 29.64
N GLY A 574 -26.41 -22.34 30.33
CA GLY A 574 -26.35 -22.35 31.79
C GLY A 574 -27.46 -21.55 32.46
N LYS A 575 -27.85 -20.39 31.90
CA LYS A 575 -28.98 -19.59 32.39
C LYS A 575 -30.34 -20.27 32.17
N LEU A 576 -30.51 -20.98 31.05
CA LEU A 576 -31.72 -21.75 30.73
C LEU A 576 -31.86 -22.98 31.63
N ASP A 577 -30.77 -23.72 31.85
CA ASP A 577 -30.75 -24.90 32.71
C ASP A 577 -30.95 -24.53 34.19
N GLY A 578 -30.42 -23.38 34.63
CA GLY A 578 -30.66 -22.82 35.95
C GLY A 578 -32.12 -22.41 36.19
N ARG A 579 -32.82 -21.91 35.16
CA ARG A 579 -34.26 -21.59 35.21
C ARG A 579 -35.20 -22.80 35.13
N ARG A 580 -34.70 -23.96 34.71
CA ARG A 580 -35.47 -25.22 34.68
C ARG A 580 -35.40 -26.02 35.99
N LYS A 581 -34.49 -25.64 36.89
CA LYS A 581 -34.23 -26.32 38.16
C LYS A 581 -34.66 -25.53 39.41
N GLY A 582 -35.17 -24.32 39.24
CA GLY A 582 -35.89 -23.55 40.26
C GLY A 582 -37.32 -23.36 39.79
#